data_AF-A0A6I0E8P0-F1
#
_entry.id   AF-A0A6I0E8P0-F1
#
_cell.length_a   1.000
_cell.length_b   1.000
_cell.length_c   1.000
_cell.angle_alpha   90.00
_cell.angle_beta   90.00
_cell.angle_gamma   90.00
#
_symmetry.space_group_name_H-M   'P 1'
#
loop_
_entity.id
_entity.type
_entity.pdbx_description
1 polymer ?
#
loop_
_entity_poly.entity_id
_entity_poly.type
_entity_poly.pdbx_seq_one_letter_code
_entity_poly.pdbx_strand_id
1 'polypeptide(L)'
;AMHCLCLMLILKIDYKTIEQRMAKLTQVAMRLELKEGINNCSIINDSYNSDIGSLKVALDFLVQQKQHSNRILILSDIMQSGLKPETLYSEVALLTKEKGINKIIGIGTEISKFSNLFSIDKEFYADTTEFLQNFSRRQISNSAILLKGSRAFHFERISAILEQKSHRTVLEVNINSLVHNLNFYRSQLKPNVKLMALVKAFSYGSGSFEIANLLQFHRVDFLGVAFADEGVALREAGISLPIIVLNPSFGTYELMIEYELEPEIYSFTGLKEFIAAMDRMGVSNYSVHIKIDSGMHRLGFTPDEIPELISMLKQNKLIKVRSIFSHLAASDETEHDNFTQHQIDTFAKTCNEIAQAIGYTPIRHILNTGGIERYPNAQFDMVRLGIGLYGISSTQKDKLLPVSTLKSRIIQVKHLTEGETIGYSRKGKVTRPTTVITIPIGYADGLNRKLSNGIGKMLVKGKLVPTIGNISMDTCTIDATGIDVAEGDEVTIFGTNPTIYDVAKALETIPYEVLTSISRRVKRIYYQE
;
A
#
# COMPACT_ATOMS: atom_id res chain seq x y z
N ALA A 1 4.25 4.61 24.25
CA ALA A 1 4.73 3.41 24.96
C ALA A 1 6.14 3.61 25.56
N MET A 2 7.19 3.81 24.75
CA MET A 2 8.58 3.89 25.25
C MET A 2 8.83 5.00 26.27
N HIS A 3 8.29 6.21 26.06
CA HIS A 3 8.41 7.30 27.04
C HIS A 3 7.79 6.95 28.40
N CYS A 4 6.65 6.25 28.42
CA CYS A 4 6.01 5.80 29.65
C CYS A 4 6.85 4.73 30.35
N LEU A 5 7.39 3.77 29.58
CA LEU A 5 8.31 2.75 30.10
C LEU A 5 9.55 3.39 30.74
N CYS A 6 10.22 4.31 30.02
CA CYS A 6 11.39 5.03 30.53
C CYS A 6 11.07 5.84 31.78
N LEU A 7 9.93 6.55 31.80
CA LEU A 7 9.51 7.31 32.98
C LEU A 7 9.23 6.40 34.18
N MET A 8 8.53 5.27 33.99
CA MET A 8 8.25 4.33 35.07
C MET A 8 9.53 3.67 35.62
N LEU A 9 10.52 3.41 34.76
CA LEU A 9 11.85 2.95 35.17
C LEU A 9 12.61 4.02 35.98
N ILE A 10 12.55 5.30 35.55
CA ILE A 10 13.14 6.43 36.28
C ILE A 10 12.49 6.61 37.65
N LEU A 11 11.16 6.45 37.72
CA LEU A 11 10.38 6.50 38.96
C LEU A 11 10.52 5.24 39.82
N LYS A 12 11.37 4.28 39.42
CA LYS A 12 11.65 3.03 40.12
C LYS A 12 10.39 2.20 40.43
N ILE A 13 9.41 2.23 39.54
CA ILE A 13 8.26 1.32 39.60
C ILE A 13 8.75 -0.11 39.32
N ASP A 14 8.23 -1.10 40.05
CA ASP A 14 8.68 -2.48 39.89
C ASP A 14 8.33 -3.06 38.51
N TYR A 15 9.18 -3.95 38.02
CA TYR A 15 9.07 -4.53 36.67
C TYR A 15 7.75 -5.26 36.43
N LYS A 16 7.19 -5.93 37.45
CA LYS A 16 5.96 -6.70 37.31
C LYS A 16 4.75 -5.78 37.15
N THR A 17 4.73 -4.67 37.88
CA THR A 17 3.74 -3.60 37.71
C THR A 17 3.89 -2.89 36.37
N ILE A 18 5.12 -2.62 35.91
CA ILE A 18 5.38 -2.05 34.59
C ILE A 18 4.82 -2.97 33.51
N GLU A 19 5.17 -4.26 33.52
CA GLU A 19 4.69 -5.26 32.56
C GLU A 19 3.15 -5.32 32.51
N GLN A 20 2.51 -5.44 33.68
CA GLN A 20 1.04 -5.49 33.78
C GLN A 20 0.36 -4.20 33.30
N ARG A 21 0.97 -3.02 33.49
CA ARG A 21 0.42 -1.74 33.04
C ARG A 21 0.69 -1.49 31.57
N MET A 22 1.86 -1.88 31.07
CA MET A 22 2.20 -1.83 29.65
C MET A 22 1.29 -2.74 28.81
N ALA A 23 0.89 -3.89 29.35
CA ALA A 23 -0.11 -4.77 28.71
C ALA A 23 -1.53 -4.17 28.65
N LYS A 24 -1.83 -3.13 29.45
CA LYS A 24 -3.12 -2.43 29.49
C LYS A 24 -3.12 -1.11 28.73
N LEU A 25 -1.99 -0.74 28.13
CA LEU A 25 -1.90 0.48 27.34
C LEU A 25 -2.80 0.33 26.11
N THR A 26 -3.89 1.10 26.08
CA THR A 26 -4.73 1.19 24.91
C THR A 26 -4.04 2.04 23.86
N GLN A 27 -4.19 1.66 22.59
CA GLN A 27 -3.70 2.43 21.47
C GLN A 27 -4.39 3.80 21.47
N VAL A 28 -3.61 4.87 21.40
CA VAL A 28 -4.16 6.22 21.23
C VAL A 28 -4.62 6.31 19.77
N ALA A 29 -5.86 6.75 19.55
CA ALA A 29 -6.37 6.97 18.20
C ALA A 29 -5.38 7.81 17.36
N MET A 30 -5.21 7.39 16.11
CA MET A 30 -4.32 7.93 15.10
C MET A 30 -4.33 9.47 15.04
N ARG A 31 -3.15 10.10 15.02
CA ARG A 31 -3.00 11.52 14.66
C ARG A 31 -2.83 11.61 13.15
N LEU A 32 -3.50 12.56 12.50
CA LEU A 32 -3.34 12.90 11.07
C LEU A 32 -3.70 11.77 10.10
N GLU A 33 -4.85 11.13 10.32
CA GLU A 33 -5.36 10.09 9.42
C GLU A 33 -5.84 10.69 8.10
N LEU A 34 -5.24 10.32 6.97
CA LEU A 34 -5.68 10.77 5.64
C LEU A 34 -6.80 9.86 5.11
N LYS A 35 -7.96 10.45 4.78
CA LYS A 35 -9.16 9.80 4.26
C LYS A 35 -9.60 10.45 2.95
N GLU A 36 -10.33 9.72 2.12
CA GLU A 36 -11.01 10.33 0.97
C GLU A 36 -12.34 10.95 1.40
N GLY A 37 -12.50 12.23 1.04
CA GLY A 37 -13.72 12.98 1.21
C GLY A 37 -14.60 12.97 -0.03
N ILE A 38 -15.85 13.40 0.15
CA ILE A 38 -16.81 13.65 -0.91
C ILE A 38 -16.26 14.64 -1.96
N ASN A 39 -16.76 14.55 -3.19
CA ASN A 39 -16.50 15.51 -4.27
C ASN A 39 -15.01 15.76 -4.57
N ASN A 40 -14.22 14.68 -4.65
CA ASN A 40 -12.78 14.74 -4.91
C ASN A 40 -12.02 15.57 -3.86
N CYS A 41 -12.30 15.31 -2.59
CA CYS A 41 -11.56 15.93 -1.49
C CYS A 41 -10.69 14.90 -0.77
N SER A 42 -9.65 15.35 -0.10
CA SER A 42 -8.94 14.57 0.91
C SER A 42 -9.21 15.15 2.30
N ILE A 43 -9.26 14.30 3.31
CA ILE A 43 -9.57 14.66 4.70
C ILE A 43 -8.42 14.19 5.57
N ILE A 44 -7.76 15.12 6.25
CA ILE A 44 -6.77 14.82 7.28
C ILE A 44 -7.50 14.93 8.61
N ASN A 45 -7.72 13.80 9.27
CA ASN A 45 -8.45 13.73 10.51
C ASN A 45 -7.48 13.77 11.71
N ASP A 46 -7.57 14.85 12.48
CA ASP A 46 -6.90 15.06 13.77
C ASP A 46 -7.92 15.60 14.80
N SER A 47 -9.03 14.87 14.94
CA SER A 47 -10.22 15.28 15.71
C SER A 47 -10.08 15.16 17.24
N TYR A 48 -8.94 14.68 17.75
CA TYR A 48 -8.80 14.28 19.17
C TYR A 48 -7.78 15.10 19.97
N ASN A 49 -7.06 16.02 19.33
CA ASN A 49 -6.10 16.91 19.99
C ASN A 49 -6.24 18.33 19.42
N SER A 50 -6.25 19.35 20.27
CA SER A 50 -6.39 20.74 19.84
C SER A 50 -5.50 21.63 20.71
N ASP A 51 -4.25 21.79 20.29
CA ASP A 51 -3.27 22.73 20.85
C ASP A 51 -2.51 23.39 19.68
N ILE A 52 -1.87 24.53 19.93
CA ILE A 52 -1.24 25.31 18.86
C ILE A 52 -0.03 24.60 18.22
N GLY A 53 0.72 23.84 19.01
CA GLY A 53 1.86 23.06 18.52
C GLY A 53 1.40 21.94 17.59
N SER A 54 0.35 21.21 17.99
CA SER A 54 -0.21 20.15 17.15
C SER A 54 -0.96 20.69 15.93
N LEU A 55 -1.57 21.87 16.01
CA LEU A 55 -2.12 22.55 14.83
C LEU A 55 -1.03 22.85 13.80
N LYS A 56 0.14 23.35 14.23
CA LYS A 56 1.26 23.63 13.32
C LYS A 56 1.73 22.37 12.58
N VAL A 57 1.90 21.26 13.30
CA VAL A 57 2.28 19.97 12.71
C VAL A 57 1.21 19.48 11.71
N ALA A 58 -0.07 19.63 12.08
CA ALA A 58 -1.18 19.23 11.22
C ALA A 58 -1.25 20.05 9.92
N LEU A 59 -1.01 21.36 10.02
CA LEU A 59 -0.95 22.25 8.86
C LEU A 59 0.27 21.94 7.98
N ASP A 60 1.43 21.64 8.55
CA ASP A 60 2.61 21.20 7.80
C ASP A 60 2.31 19.92 7.01
N PHE A 61 1.64 18.96 7.65
CA PHE A 61 1.21 17.73 6.98
C PHE A 61 0.20 18.00 5.86
N LEU A 62 -0.75 18.92 6.06
CA LEU A 62 -1.69 19.37 5.02
C LEU A 62 -0.97 20.01 3.83
N VAL A 63 0.04 20.84 4.07
CA VAL A 63 0.83 21.50 3.02
C VAL A 63 1.67 20.50 2.21
N GLN A 64 2.14 19.42 2.86
CA GLN A 64 2.86 18.34 2.18
C GLN A 64 1.96 17.55 1.22
N GLN A 65 0.64 17.54 1.42
CA GLN A 65 -0.30 16.91 0.49
C GLN A 65 -0.42 17.76 -0.78
N LYS A 66 0.21 17.31 -1.87
CA LYS A 66 0.20 17.99 -3.18
C LYS A 66 -0.99 17.60 -4.07
N GLN A 67 -1.92 16.80 -3.57
CA GLN A 67 -3.08 16.32 -4.34
C GLN A 67 -4.08 17.42 -4.70
N HIS A 68 -4.22 18.46 -3.88
CA HIS A 68 -5.16 19.56 -4.10
C HIS A 68 -4.50 20.92 -3.87
N SER A 69 -4.79 21.88 -4.75
CA SER A 69 -4.35 23.27 -4.61
C SER A 69 -5.19 24.07 -3.61
N ASN A 70 -6.45 23.69 -3.40
CA ASN A 70 -7.35 24.31 -2.44
C ASN A 70 -7.29 23.62 -1.07
N ARG A 71 -7.13 24.38 0.00
CA ARG A 71 -6.95 23.90 1.37
C ARG A 71 -7.97 24.50 2.32
N ILE A 72 -8.64 23.65 3.09
CA ILE A 72 -9.69 24.02 4.05
C ILE A 72 -9.27 23.56 5.44
N LEU A 73 -9.37 24.44 6.43
CA LEU A 73 -9.18 24.11 7.85
C LEU A 73 -10.53 24.13 8.56
N ILE A 74 -10.94 23.01 9.16
CA ILE A 74 -12.06 22.96 10.10
C ILE A 74 -11.46 22.84 11.50
N LEU A 75 -11.64 23.88 12.32
CA LEU A 75 -10.96 24.03 13.60
C LEU A 75 -11.97 24.22 14.74
N SER A 76 -11.88 23.41 15.79
CA SER A 76 -12.66 23.64 17.02
C SER A 76 -12.02 24.73 17.89
N ASP A 77 -12.70 25.12 18.97
CA ASP A 77 -12.02 25.85 20.05
C ASP A 77 -10.78 25.08 20.55
N ILE A 78 -9.71 25.84 20.82
CA ILE A 78 -8.45 25.33 21.37
C ILE A 78 -8.50 25.57 22.88
N MET A 79 -8.74 24.50 23.63
CA MET A 79 -8.89 24.56 25.09
C MET A 79 -7.53 24.46 25.79
N GLN A 80 -7.36 25.17 26.91
CA GLN A 80 -6.22 25.01 27.82
C GLN A 80 -4.84 25.30 27.20
N SER A 81 -4.75 26.24 26.24
CA SER A 81 -3.48 26.62 25.60
C SER A 81 -2.48 27.32 26.53
N GLY A 82 -2.94 27.80 27.70
CA GLY A 82 -2.15 28.65 28.60
C GLY A 82 -1.98 30.10 28.11
N LEU A 83 -2.54 30.44 26.95
CA LEU A 83 -2.51 31.77 26.35
C LEU A 83 -3.87 32.47 26.49
N LYS A 84 -3.86 33.81 26.47
CA LYS A 84 -5.10 34.58 26.35
C LYS A 84 -5.73 34.34 24.96
N PRO A 85 -7.07 34.21 24.84
CA PRO A 85 -7.73 33.93 23.57
C PRO A 85 -7.34 34.88 22.43
N GLU A 86 -7.17 36.18 22.72
CA GLU A 86 -6.76 37.19 21.73
C GLU A 86 -5.40 36.85 21.10
N THR A 87 -4.42 36.47 21.94
CA THR A 87 -3.07 36.09 21.49
C THR A 87 -3.12 34.78 20.72
N LEU A 88 -3.86 33.79 21.24
CA LEU A 88 -4.00 32.47 20.64
C LEU A 88 -4.57 32.54 19.23
N TYR A 89 -5.72 33.18 19.04
CA TYR A 89 -6.37 33.23 17.73
C TYR A 89 -5.68 34.18 16.76
N SER A 90 -4.92 35.17 17.25
CA SER A 90 -4.01 35.95 16.41
C SER A 90 -2.89 35.08 15.82
N GLU A 91 -2.28 34.20 16.62
CA GLU A 91 -1.29 33.24 16.13
C GLU A 91 -1.89 32.22 15.16
N VAL A 92 -3.10 31.70 15.45
CA VAL A 92 -3.82 30.80 14.53
C VAL A 92 -4.09 31.49 13.19
N ALA A 93 -4.56 32.74 13.20
CA ALA A 93 -4.79 33.51 11.98
C ALA A 93 -3.50 33.69 11.16
N LEU A 94 -2.37 34.01 11.82
CA LEU A 94 -1.06 34.08 11.16
C LEU A 94 -0.65 32.74 10.53
N LEU A 95 -0.81 31.62 11.26
CA LEU A 95 -0.50 30.29 10.74
C LEU A 95 -1.33 29.92 9.51
N THR A 96 -2.64 30.23 9.50
CA THR A 96 -3.49 29.95 8.32
C THR A 96 -3.00 30.69 7.08
N LYS A 97 -2.52 31.93 7.25
CA LYS A 97 -1.96 32.74 6.17
C LYS A 97 -0.59 32.21 5.71
N GLU A 98 0.31 31.90 6.65
CA GLU A 98 1.64 31.36 6.35
C GLU A 98 1.58 30.03 5.58
N LYS A 99 0.62 29.17 5.95
CA LYS A 99 0.46 27.83 5.36
C LYS A 99 -0.43 27.81 4.11
N GLY A 100 -0.89 28.97 3.65
CA GLY A 100 -1.69 29.10 2.44
C GLY A 100 -3.02 28.33 2.52
N ILE A 101 -3.77 28.53 3.62
CA ILE A 101 -5.13 28.01 3.77
C ILE A 101 -6.10 28.94 3.06
N ASN A 102 -6.99 28.36 2.24
CA ASN A 102 -7.93 29.12 1.43
C ASN A 102 -9.23 29.43 2.18
N LYS A 103 -9.68 28.49 3.02
CA LYS A 103 -10.92 28.61 3.80
C LYS A 103 -10.75 28.10 5.22
N ILE A 104 -11.33 28.80 6.20
CA ILE A 104 -11.46 28.33 7.58
C ILE A 104 -12.93 28.16 7.98
N ILE A 105 -13.23 27.04 8.64
CA ILE A 105 -14.51 26.77 9.28
C ILE A 105 -14.23 26.65 10.78
N GLY A 106 -14.58 27.67 11.55
CA GLY A 106 -14.42 27.66 13.01
C GLY A 106 -15.66 27.12 13.71
N ILE A 107 -15.48 26.17 14.62
CA ILE A 107 -16.59 25.57 15.37
C ILE A 107 -16.34 25.74 16.87
N GLY A 108 -17.11 26.62 17.49
CA GLY A 108 -16.96 26.97 18.89
C GLY A 108 -17.21 28.44 19.17
N THR A 109 -17.66 28.73 20.37
CA THR A 109 -18.02 30.10 20.77
C THR A 109 -16.81 31.00 20.95
N GLU A 110 -15.64 30.47 21.32
CA GLU A 110 -14.43 31.28 21.50
C GLU A 110 -13.86 31.71 20.16
N ILE A 111 -13.57 30.77 19.25
CA ILE A 111 -13.01 31.06 17.93
C ILE A 111 -13.92 31.99 17.12
N SER A 112 -15.25 31.85 17.27
CA SER A 112 -16.24 32.68 16.58
C SER A 112 -16.15 34.16 16.97
N LYS A 113 -15.83 34.50 18.23
CA LYS A 113 -15.61 35.90 18.68
C LYS A 113 -14.44 36.55 17.97
N PHE A 114 -13.45 35.76 17.56
CA PHE A 114 -12.23 36.21 16.89
C PHE A 114 -12.25 36.04 15.38
N SER A 115 -13.43 35.80 14.79
CA SER A 115 -13.62 35.65 13.34
C SER A 115 -13.06 36.81 12.52
N ASN A 116 -13.01 38.03 13.08
CA ASN A 116 -12.45 39.22 12.43
C ASN A 116 -10.94 39.15 12.18
N LEU A 117 -10.20 38.30 12.89
CA LEU A 117 -8.75 38.12 12.71
C LEU A 117 -8.39 37.34 11.44
N PHE A 118 -9.34 36.56 10.90
CA PHE A 118 -9.13 35.75 9.70
C PHE A 118 -9.49 36.55 8.44
N SER A 119 -8.54 36.73 7.54
CA SER A 119 -8.69 37.47 6.27
C SER A 119 -8.88 36.57 5.04
N ILE A 120 -9.27 35.32 5.25
CA ILE A 120 -9.52 34.29 4.22
C ILE A 120 -11.02 33.97 4.15
N ASP A 121 -11.45 33.13 3.20
CA ASP A 121 -12.84 32.65 3.19
C ASP A 121 -13.15 31.98 4.53
N LYS A 122 -14.28 32.33 5.16
CA LYS A 122 -14.51 31.98 6.56
C LYS A 122 -15.97 31.76 6.91
N GLU A 123 -16.23 30.71 7.68
CA GLU A 123 -17.53 30.39 8.26
C GLU A 123 -17.34 30.02 9.74
N PHE A 124 -18.32 30.35 10.58
CA PHE A 124 -18.24 30.10 12.01
C PHE A 124 -19.57 29.58 12.53
N TYR A 125 -19.51 28.59 13.42
CA TYR A 125 -20.65 27.90 14.01
C TYR A 125 -20.43 27.78 15.52
N ALA A 126 -21.48 27.89 16.32
CA ALA A 126 -21.39 27.80 17.78
C ALA A 126 -20.97 26.40 18.24
N ASP A 127 -21.46 25.36 17.55
CA ASP A 127 -21.12 23.97 17.83
C ASP A 127 -21.22 23.07 16.58
N THR A 128 -20.81 21.82 16.75
CA THR A 128 -20.81 20.82 15.67
C THR A 128 -22.22 20.48 15.18
N THR A 129 -23.25 20.59 16.02
CA THR A 129 -24.64 20.32 15.61
C THR A 129 -25.16 21.42 14.68
N GLU A 130 -24.89 22.68 15.01
CA GLU A 130 -25.24 23.82 14.15
C GLU A 130 -24.53 23.72 12.80
N PHE A 131 -23.24 23.39 12.79
CA PHE A 131 -22.50 23.13 11.55
C PHE A 131 -23.18 22.03 10.73
N LEU A 132 -23.47 20.87 11.32
CA LEU A 132 -24.05 19.72 10.61
C LEU A 132 -25.44 20.00 10.05
N GLN A 133 -26.23 20.88 10.67
CA GLN A 133 -27.56 21.27 10.19
C GLN A 133 -27.49 22.20 8.98
N ASN A 134 -26.48 23.06 8.91
CA ASN A 134 -26.31 24.04 7.84
C ASN A 134 -25.39 23.58 6.72
N PHE A 135 -24.61 22.52 6.94
CA PHE A 135 -23.66 22.00 5.98
C PHE A 135 -24.33 21.38 4.75
N SER A 136 -23.98 21.88 3.56
CA SER A 136 -24.35 21.24 2.29
C SER A 136 -23.15 20.60 1.62
N ARG A 137 -23.28 19.32 1.27
CA ARG A 137 -22.23 18.56 0.57
C ARG A 137 -21.72 19.25 -0.70
N ARG A 138 -22.53 20.05 -1.38
CA ARG A 138 -22.14 20.73 -2.64
C ARG A 138 -21.17 21.90 -2.44
N GLN A 139 -21.02 22.38 -1.21
CA GLN A 139 -20.20 23.56 -0.90
C GLN A 139 -18.69 23.26 -0.87
N ILE A 140 -18.30 21.97 -0.82
CA ILE A 140 -16.90 21.56 -0.77
C ILE A 140 -16.61 20.57 -1.91
N SER A 141 -15.60 20.88 -2.72
CA SER A 141 -15.09 20.02 -3.79
C SER A 141 -13.61 20.30 -4.08
N ASN A 142 -12.88 19.34 -4.64
CA ASN A 142 -11.49 19.49 -5.11
C ASN A 142 -10.53 20.11 -4.07
N SER A 143 -10.64 19.71 -2.80
CA SER A 143 -9.96 20.37 -1.69
C SER A 143 -9.30 19.38 -0.73
N ALA A 144 -8.17 19.77 -0.13
CA ALA A 144 -7.60 19.09 1.02
C ALA A 144 -8.16 19.72 2.31
N ILE A 145 -8.82 18.93 3.15
CA ILE A 145 -9.55 19.37 4.34
C ILE A 145 -8.81 18.86 5.58
N LEU A 146 -8.37 19.75 6.46
CA LEU A 146 -7.85 19.38 7.77
C LEU A 146 -8.95 19.53 8.84
N LEU A 147 -9.31 18.42 9.49
CA LEU A 147 -10.18 18.40 10.66
C LEU A 147 -9.31 18.43 11.91
N LYS A 148 -9.33 19.56 12.63
CA LYS A 148 -8.58 19.74 13.87
C LYS A 148 -9.53 20.08 15.01
N GLY A 149 -9.74 19.12 15.90
CA GLY A 149 -10.78 19.22 16.92
C GLY A 149 -10.31 18.76 18.30
N SER A 150 -10.89 19.34 19.34
CA SER A 150 -10.83 18.75 20.68
C SER A 150 -11.97 17.75 20.87
N ARG A 151 -11.77 16.77 21.77
CA ARG A 151 -12.73 15.69 22.04
C ARG A 151 -14.15 16.17 22.36
N ALA A 152 -14.27 17.34 23.00
CA ALA A 152 -15.55 17.90 23.41
C ALA A 152 -16.46 18.28 22.23
N PHE A 153 -15.88 18.48 21.04
CA PHE A 153 -16.61 18.95 19.85
C PHE A 153 -17.08 17.81 18.95
N HIS A 154 -16.70 16.56 19.21
CA HIS A 154 -17.23 15.41 18.48
C HIS A 154 -17.03 15.49 16.95
N PHE A 155 -15.86 15.92 16.49
CA PHE A 155 -15.54 16.09 15.07
C PHE A 155 -15.55 14.77 14.26
N GLU A 156 -15.59 13.61 14.92
CA GLU A 156 -15.91 12.33 14.27
C GLU A 156 -17.23 12.38 13.49
N ARG A 157 -18.21 13.17 13.95
CA ARG A 157 -19.49 13.38 13.26
C ARG A 157 -19.31 14.16 11.96
N ILE A 158 -18.40 15.13 11.95
CA ILE A 158 -18.03 15.91 10.76
C ILE A 158 -17.26 15.05 9.78
N SER A 159 -16.27 14.29 10.28
CA SER A 159 -15.53 13.32 9.48
C SER A 159 -16.50 12.37 8.77
N ALA A 160 -17.48 11.81 9.47
CA ALA A 160 -18.44 10.86 8.89
C ALA A 160 -19.30 11.41 7.74
N ILE A 161 -19.58 12.72 7.70
CA ILE A 161 -20.40 13.32 6.64
C ILE A 161 -19.57 13.81 5.45
N LEU A 162 -18.33 14.22 5.71
CA LEU A 162 -17.34 14.64 4.72
C LEU A 162 -16.66 13.45 4.08
N GLU A 163 -16.48 12.36 4.81
CA GLU A 163 -16.02 11.10 4.27
C GLU A 163 -17.00 10.63 3.18
N GLN A 164 -16.44 10.19 2.07
CA GLN A 164 -17.22 9.46 1.08
C GLN A 164 -17.74 8.19 1.76
N LYS A 165 -19.06 8.15 2.07
CA LYS A 165 -19.69 7.05 2.83
C LYS A 165 -19.18 5.70 2.31
N SER A 166 -18.57 4.99 3.25
CA SER A 166 -17.64 3.89 3.11
C SER A 166 -18.05 2.85 2.07
N HIS A 167 -17.11 2.48 1.20
CA HIS A 167 -17.15 1.15 0.59
C HIS A 167 -17.29 0.14 1.74
N ARG A 168 -18.32 -0.69 1.69
CA ARG A 168 -18.60 -1.67 2.77
C ARG A 168 -17.54 -2.76 2.82
N THR A 169 -16.89 -2.99 1.68
CA THR A 169 -15.76 -3.90 1.51
C THR A 169 -14.50 -3.07 1.26
N VAL A 170 -13.47 -3.31 2.06
CA VAL A 170 -12.22 -2.55 2.06
C VAL A 170 -11.02 -3.48 2.16
N LEU A 171 -9.93 -3.12 1.49
CA LEU A 171 -8.61 -3.71 1.66
C LEU A 171 -7.77 -2.74 2.51
N GLU A 172 -7.62 -3.05 3.78
CA GLU A 172 -6.75 -2.29 4.68
C GLU A 172 -5.29 -2.66 4.42
N VAL A 173 -4.41 -1.66 4.34
CA VAL A 173 -2.98 -1.78 4.05
C VAL A 173 -2.20 -1.16 5.21
N ASN A 174 -1.57 -2.00 6.01
CA ASN A 174 -0.78 -1.59 7.17
C ASN A 174 0.63 -1.17 6.71
N ILE A 175 0.87 0.13 6.76
CA ILE A 175 2.13 0.74 6.36
C ILE A 175 3.27 0.36 7.32
N ASN A 176 2.99 0.22 8.62
CA ASN A 176 4.00 -0.21 9.58
C ASN A 176 4.46 -1.64 9.33
N SER A 177 3.54 -2.56 9.00
CA SER A 177 3.88 -3.94 8.59
C SER A 177 4.80 -3.93 7.38
N LEU A 178 4.52 -3.08 6.39
CA LEU A 178 5.34 -2.95 5.19
C LEU A 178 6.76 -2.45 5.50
N VAL A 179 6.87 -1.41 6.34
CA VAL A 179 8.16 -0.87 6.80
C VAL A 179 8.93 -1.89 7.62
N HIS A 180 8.26 -2.64 8.51
CA HIS A 180 8.85 -3.74 9.26
C HIS A 180 9.42 -4.80 8.31
N ASN A 181 8.65 -5.26 7.35
CA ASN A 181 9.08 -6.26 6.37
C ASN A 181 10.27 -5.75 5.53
N LEU A 182 10.22 -4.49 5.08
CA LEU A 182 11.33 -3.86 4.36
C LEU A 182 12.62 -3.88 5.19
N ASN A 183 12.53 -3.50 6.47
CA ASN A 183 13.69 -3.46 7.38
C ASN A 183 14.20 -4.86 7.72
N PHE A 184 13.29 -5.84 7.85
CA PHE A 184 13.66 -7.24 8.03
C PHE A 184 14.51 -7.74 6.86
N TYR A 185 14.09 -7.52 5.61
CA TYR A 185 14.89 -7.93 4.46
C TYR A 185 16.20 -7.15 4.33
N ARG A 186 16.19 -5.84 4.61
CA ARG A 186 17.44 -5.04 4.66
C ARG A 186 18.45 -5.60 5.65
N SER A 187 17.99 -6.08 6.80
CA SER A 187 18.87 -6.66 7.84
C SER A 187 19.57 -7.96 7.39
N GLN A 188 19.05 -8.62 6.35
CA GLN A 188 19.64 -9.83 5.78
C GLN A 188 20.68 -9.53 4.68
N LEU A 189 20.78 -8.28 4.23
CA LEU A 189 21.67 -7.90 3.13
C LEU A 189 23.07 -7.61 3.64
N LYS A 190 24.07 -8.00 2.84
CA LYS A 190 25.46 -7.58 3.06
C LYS A 190 25.57 -6.06 2.90
N PRO A 191 26.56 -5.42 3.55
CA PRO A 191 26.80 -3.99 3.36
C PRO A 191 26.92 -3.62 1.87
N ASN A 192 26.36 -2.46 1.50
CA ASN A 192 26.35 -1.91 0.13
C ASN A 192 25.51 -2.67 -0.91
N VAL A 193 24.89 -3.80 -0.57
CA VAL A 193 23.92 -4.45 -1.47
C VAL A 193 22.67 -3.59 -1.57
N LYS A 194 22.30 -3.26 -2.81
CA LYS A 194 21.13 -2.44 -3.10
C LYS A 194 19.84 -3.23 -2.98
N LEU A 195 18.74 -2.53 -2.71
CA LEU A 195 17.41 -3.13 -2.69
C LEU A 195 16.52 -2.48 -3.75
N MET A 196 15.97 -3.30 -4.64
CA MET A 196 14.89 -2.93 -5.53
C MET A 196 13.57 -3.46 -5.00
N ALA A 197 12.58 -2.58 -4.83
CA ALA A 197 11.24 -2.99 -4.46
C ALA A 197 10.35 -3.15 -5.70
N LEU A 198 9.67 -4.28 -5.84
CA LEU A 198 8.70 -4.49 -6.91
C LEU A 198 7.35 -3.91 -6.51
N VAL A 199 6.88 -2.95 -7.30
CA VAL A 199 5.57 -2.27 -7.14
C VAL A 199 4.65 -2.49 -8.35
N LYS A 200 4.99 -3.46 -9.20
CA LYS A 200 4.19 -3.89 -10.35
C LYS A 200 2.80 -4.41 -9.95
N ALA A 201 1.86 -4.40 -10.90
CA ALA A 201 0.48 -4.82 -10.71
C ALA A 201 -0.19 -4.06 -9.55
N PHE A 202 -0.01 -2.74 -9.53
CA PHE A 202 -0.53 -1.86 -8.48
C PHE A 202 -0.03 -2.25 -7.07
N SER A 203 1.27 -2.48 -6.93
CA SER A 203 1.88 -2.97 -5.69
C SER A 203 1.23 -4.26 -5.20
N TYR A 204 1.12 -5.24 -6.12
CA TYR A 204 0.42 -6.50 -5.88
C TYR A 204 -1.01 -6.28 -5.37
N GLY A 205 -1.74 -5.33 -5.96
CA GLY A 205 -3.11 -4.97 -5.58
C GLY A 205 -3.25 -4.06 -4.35
N SER A 206 -2.15 -3.66 -3.71
CA SER A 206 -2.19 -2.87 -2.46
C SER A 206 -2.21 -1.35 -2.67
N GLY A 207 -1.76 -0.82 -3.81
CA GLY A 207 -1.61 0.63 -4.00
C GLY A 207 -0.34 1.06 -4.72
N SER A 208 -0.41 1.67 -5.91
CA SER A 208 0.82 2.06 -6.62
C SER A 208 1.54 3.25 -5.99
N PHE A 209 0.87 4.41 -5.93
CA PHE A 209 1.52 5.67 -5.55
C PHE A 209 1.90 5.72 -4.06
N GLU A 210 0.98 5.40 -3.16
CA GLU A 210 1.19 5.53 -1.72
C GLU A 210 2.36 4.65 -1.25
N ILE A 211 2.43 3.42 -1.76
CA ILE A 211 3.52 2.48 -1.47
C ILE A 211 4.83 2.95 -2.10
N ALA A 212 4.83 3.40 -3.35
CA ALA A 212 6.04 3.91 -4.00
C ALA A 212 6.62 5.14 -3.27
N ASN A 213 5.77 6.07 -2.84
CA ASN A 213 6.19 7.26 -2.12
C ASN A 213 6.77 6.91 -0.74
N LEU A 214 6.15 5.95 -0.03
CA LEU A 214 6.69 5.41 1.20
C LEU A 214 8.07 4.76 0.99
N LEU A 215 8.22 3.93 -0.03
CA LEU A 215 9.50 3.27 -0.34
C LEU A 215 10.59 4.29 -0.70
N GLN A 216 10.23 5.37 -1.40
CA GLN A 216 11.11 6.51 -1.65
C GLN A 216 11.51 7.22 -0.36
N PHE A 217 10.56 7.50 0.54
CA PHE A 217 10.85 8.09 1.84
C PHE A 217 11.81 7.21 2.67
N HIS A 218 11.62 5.88 2.61
CA HIS A 218 12.50 4.90 3.23
C HIS A 218 13.79 4.63 2.43
N ARG A 219 14.07 5.37 1.35
CA ARG A 219 15.30 5.33 0.55
C ARG A 219 15.63 3.95 -0.03
N VAL A 220 14.63 3.29 -0.63
CA VAL A 220 14.88 2.14 -1.50
C VAL A 220 15.70 2.59 -2.71
N ASP A 221 16.63 1.76 -3.21
CA ASP A 221 17.54 2.16 -4.29
C ASP A 221 16.83 2.23 -5.66
N PHE A 222 15.91 1.30 -5.93
CA PHE A 222 15.20 1.17 -7.20
C PHE A 222 13.75 0.73 -7.00
N LEU A 223 12.87 1.13 -7.91
CA LEU A 223 11.54 0.54 -8.05
C LEU A 223 11.49 -0.31 -9.34
N GLY A 224 10.74 -1.40 -9.30
CA GLY A 224 10.45 -2.22 -10.48
C GLY A 224 8.96 -2.26 -10.79
N VAL A 225 8.59 -1.89 -12.01
CA VAL A 225 7.22 -1.96 -12.57
C VAL A 225 7.15 -2.97 -13.71
N ALA A 226 5.96 -3.43 -14.07
CA ALA A 226 5.80 -4.35 -15.20
C ALA A 226 5.87 -3.60 -16.54
N PHE A 227 5.13 -2.50 -16.65
CA PHE A 227 4.87 -1.81 -17.91
C PHE A 227 5.23 -0.31 -17.81
N ALA A 228 5.39 0.34 -18.96
CA ALA A 228 5.80 1.74 -19.03
C ALA A 228 4.75 2.68 -18.43
N ASP A 229 3.46 2.41 -18.63
CA ASP A 229 2.33 3.18 -18.09
C ASP A 229 2.31 3.19 -16.55
N GLU A 230 2.65 2.07 -15.90
CA GLU A 230 2.84 2.01 -14.45
C GLU A 230 3.97 2.95 -14.00
N GLY A 231 5.08 3.00 -14.74
CA GLY A 231 6.21 3.88 -14.46
C GLY A 231 5.88 5.36 -14.68
N VAL A 232 5.17 5.69 -15.77
CA VAL A 232 4.68 7.04 -16.07
C VAL A 232 3.78 7.55 -14.96
N ALA A 233 2.81 6.75 -14.52
CA ALA A 233 1.92 7.14 -13.43
C ALA A 233 2.68 7.43 -12.11
N LEU A 234 3.75 6.70 -11.82
CA LEU A 234 4.60 6.98 -10.66
C LEU A 234 5.39 8.29 -10.82
N ARG A 235 5.91 8.58 -12.02
CA ARG A 235 6.61 9.82 -12.33
C ARG A 235 5.70 11.04 -12.21
N GLU A 236 4.51 10.99 -12.79
CA GLU A 236 3.48 12.03 -12.68
C GLU A 236 3.09 12.30 -11.23
N ALA A 237 3.11 11.26 -10.40
CA ALA A 237 2.84 11.37 -8.97
C ALA A 237 4.04 11.87 -8.14
N GLY A 238 5.19 12.16 -8.75
CA GLY A 238 6.36 12.78 -8.10
C GLY A 238 7.39 11.79 -7.55
N ILE A 239 7.40 10.54 -8.02
CA ILE A 239 8.45 9.58 -7.69
C ILE A 239 9.71 9.89 -8.50
N SER A 240 10.82 10.11 -7.81
CA SER A 240 12.14 10.44 -8.38
C SER A 240 13.16 9.30 -8.26
N LEU A 241 12.82 8.19 -7.59
CA LEU A 241 13.67 6.99 -7.58
C LEU A 241 13.89 6.46 -9.01
N PRO A 242 15.03 5.80 -9.31
CA PRO A 242 15.17 5.03 -10.54
C PRO A 242 14.06 3.96 -10.65
N ILE A 243 13.39 3.90 -11.81
CA ILE A 243 12.29 2.97 -12.08
C ILE A 243 12.70 2.09 -13.25
N ILE A 244 12.74 0.77 -13.03
CA ILE A 244 12.96 -0.23 -14.07
C ILE A 244 11.64 -0.75 -14.58
N VAL A 245 11.46 -0.75 -15.90
CA VAL A 245 10.33 -1.39 -16.57
C VAL A 245 10.75 -2.78 -17.02
N LEU A 246 10.15 -3.82 -16.43
CA LEU A 246 10.53 -5.23 -16.64
C LEU A 246 9.95 -5.85 -17.92
N ASN A 247 8.97 -5.23 -18.56
CA ASN A 247 8.38 -5.71 -19.79
C ASN A 247 8.03 -4.53 -20.72
N PRO A 248 9.04 -3.78 -21.21
CA PRO A 248 8.80 -2.68 -22.12
C PRO A 248 8.16 -3.20 -23.41
N SER A 249 7.07 -2.56 -23.83
CA SER A 249 6.36 -2.92 -25.07
C SER A 249 6.94 -2.16 -26.25
N PHE A 250 6.88 -2.76 -27.44
CA PHE A 250 7.25 -2.06 -28.68
C PHE A 250 6.47 -0.75 -28.83
N GLY A 251 7.16 0.31 -29.25
CA GLY A 251 6.61 1.67 -29.36
C GLY A 251 6.46 2.44 -28.05
N THR A 252 6.87 1.89 -26.89
CA THR A 252 6.85 2.62 -25.61
C THR A 252 8.19 3.24 -25.23
N TYR A 253 9.26 3.00 -26.02
CA TYR A 253 10.60 3.43 -25.69
C TYR A 253 10.76 4.95 -25.65
N GLU A 254 10.15 5.68 -26.58
CA GLU A 254 10.18 7.15 -26.56
C GLU A 254 9.52 7.71 -25.31
N LEU A 255 8.36 7.16 -24.94
CA LEU A 255 7.66 7.52 -23.71
C LEU A 255 8.51 7.22 -22.46
N MET A 256 9.21 6.09 -22.46
CA MET A 256 10.11 5.74 -21.36
C MET A 256 11.28 6.72 -21.24
N ILE A 257 11.86 7.17 -22.36
CA ILE A 257 12.92 8.18 -22.36
C ILE A 257 12.39 9.53 -21.85
N GLU A 258 11.21 9.95 -22.31
CA GLU A 258 10.55 11.19 -21.87
C GLU A 258 10.32 11.23 -20.36
N TYR A 259 9.94 10.09 -19.76
CA TYR A 259 9.67 9.96 -18.32
C TYR A 259 10.84 9.40 -17.50
N GLU A 260 12.05 9.35 -18.08
CA GLU A 260 13.27 8.86 -17.40
C GLU A 260 13.08 7.47 -16.74
N LEU A 261 12.49 6.53 -17.47
CA LEU A 261 12.31 5.13 -17.09
C LEU A 261 13.41 4.25 -17.70
N GLU A 262 13.96 3.30 -16.95
CA GLU A 262 15.05 2.44 -17.41
C GLU A 262 14.50 1.10 -17.95
N PRO A 263 14.69 0.75 -19.25
CA PRO A 263 14.15 -0.49 -19.82
C PRO A 263 14.95 -1.75 -19.45
N GLU A 264 14.22 -2.83 -19.19
CA GLU A 264 14.72 -4.20 -19.36
C GLU A 264 14.90 -4.51 -20.85
N ILE A 265 16.09 -4.96 -21.25
CA ILE A 265 16.40 -5.42 -22.60
C ILE A 265 16.70 -6.92 -22.54
N TYR A 266 15.89 -7.70 -23.26
CA TYR A 266 15.92 -9.16 -23.24
C TYR A 266 15.95 -9.80 -24.64
N SER A 267 16.03 -9.01 -25.71
CA SER A 267 16.08 -9.49 -27.09
C SER A 267 16.82 -8.52 -28.01
N PHE A 268 17.36 -9.02 -29.12
CA PHE A 268 18.04 -8.20 -30.13
C PHE A 268 17.10 -7.20 -30.81
N THR A 269 15.85 -7.60 -31.07
CA THR A 269 14.83 -6.70 -31.63
C THR A 269 14.57 -5.52 -30.71
N GLY A 270 14.31 -5.79 -29.41
CA GLY A 270 14.11 -4.73 -28.42
C GLY A 270 15.33 -3.81 -28.28
N LEU A 271 16.54 -4.38 -28.30
CA LEU A 271 17.78 -3.58 -28.27
C LEU A 271 17.89 -2.63 -29.48
N LYS A 272 17.65 -3.13 -30.70
CA LYS A 272 17.72 -2.33 -31.93
C LYS A 272 16.66 -1.23 -31.95
N GLU A 273 15.44 -1.54 -31.53
CA GLU A 273 14.36 -0.56 -31.47
C GLU A 273 14.62 0.52 -30.42
N PHE A 274 15.16 0.15 -29.26
CA PHE A 274 15.52 1.12 -28.23
C PHE A 274 16.63 2.06 -28.72
N ILE A 275 17.67 1.53 -29.37
CA ILE A 275 18.73 2.34 -29.99
C ILE A 275 18.12 3.33 -31.01
N ALA A 276 17.23 2.84 -31.88
CA ALA A 276 16.59 3.69 -32.88
C ALA A 276 15.70 4.77 -32.24
N ALA A 277 15.03 4.49 -31.12
CA ALA A 277 14.27 5.48 -30.36
C ALA A 277 15.18 6.54 -29.74
N MET A 278 16.32 6.13 -29.16
CA MET A 278 17.33 7.06 -28.64
C MET A 278 17.88 7.98 -29.72
N ASP A 279 18.19 7.44 -30.91
CA ASP A 279 18.64 8.24 -32.06
C ASP A 279 17.58 9.26 -32.49
N ARG A 280 16.30 8.84 -32.60
CA ARG A 280 15.19 9.74 -32.94
C ARG A 280 15.04 10.88 -31.92
N MET A 281 15.25 10.60 -30.64
CA MET A 281 15.13 11.58 -29.56
C MET A 281 16.42 12.37 -29.29
N GLY A 282 17.53 12.03 -29.95
CA GLY A 282 18.83 12.67 -29.75
C GLY A 282 19.42 12.43 -28.35
N VAL A 283 19.10 11.30 -27.72
CA VAL A 283 19.56 10.96 -26.36
C VAL A 283 20.71 9.96 -26.43
N SER A 284 21.69 10.09 -25.54
CA SER A 284 22.83 9.18 -25.45
C SER A 284 23.17 8.85 -23.99
N ASN A 285 23.98 7.81 -23.79
CA ASN A 285 24.39 7.29 -22.48
C ASN A 285 23.21 6.90 -21.56
N TYR A 286 22.13 6.38 -22.14
CA TYR A 286 20.90 6.04 -21.40
C TYR A 286 21.03 4.68 -20.69
N SER A 287 20.57 4.61 -19.45
CA SER A 287 20.63 3.40 -18.62
C SER A 287 19.70 2.30 -19.16
N VAL A 288 20.24 1.10 -19.36
CA VAL A 288 19.44 -0.11 -19.64
C VAL A 288 19.82 -1.26 -18.72
N HIS A 289 18.91 -2.23 -18.60
CA HIS A 289 19.10 -3.42 -17.79
C HIS A 289 19.07 -4.67 -18.66
N ILE A 290 20.20 -5.35 -18.79
CA ILE A 290 20.33 -6.53 -19.64
C ILE A 290 19.85 -7.76 -18.86
N LYS A 291 18.86 -8.46 -19.41
CA LYS A 291 18.37 -9.70 -18.81
C LYS A 291 18.98 -10.92 -19.47
N ILE A 292 19.49 -11.82 -18.64
CA ILE A 292 20.02 -13.11 -19.02
C ILE A 292 18.98 -14.17 -18.68
N ASP A 293 18.77 -15.09 -19.60
CA ASP A 293 18.06 -16.32 -19.31
C ASP A 293 19.06 -17.37 -18.81
N SER A 294 19.08 -17.57 -17.49
CA SER A 294 19.89 -18.60 -16.85
C SER A 294 19.11 -19.87 -16.53
N GLY A 295 17.95 -20.10 -17.16
CA GLY A 295 17.16 -21.33 -17.01
C GLY A 295 15.67 -21.13 -16.71
N MET A 296 15.16 -19.89 -16.64
CA MET A 296 13.72 -19.68 -16.47
C MET A 296 12.98 -19.78 -17.82
N HIS A 297 13.67 -19.55 -18.94
CA HIS A 297 13.14 -19.68 -20.30
C HIS A 297 11.88 -18.86 -20.58
N ARG A 298 11.73 -17.74 -19.86
CA ARG A 298 10.63 -16.78 -20.07
C ARG A 298 11.06 -15.62 -20.95
N LEU A 299 12.10 -14.89 -20.54
CA LEU A 299 12.68 -13.75 -21.24
C LEU A 299 14.15 -13.62 -20.83
N GLY A 300 15.00 -13.20 -21.75
CA GLY A 300 16.42 -12.93 -21.52
C GLY A 300 17.28 -13.50 -22.63
N PHE A 301 18.49 -12.96 -22.78
CA PHE A 301 19.49 -13.53 -23.68
C PHE A 301 20.02 -14.83 -23.10
N THR A 302 20.04 -15.86 -23.91
CA THR A 302 20.64 -17.15 -23.56
C THR A 302 22.17 -17.05 -23.60
N PRO A 303 22.91 -17.94 -22.90
CA PRO A 303 24.37 -17.95 -22.91
C PRO A 303 25.00 -17.98 -24.31
N ASP A 304 24.36 -18.62 -25.28
CA ASP A 304 24.85 -18.72 -26.65
C ASP A 304 24.71 -17.41 -27.45
N GLU A 305 23.80 -16.52 -27.04
CA GLU A 305 23.57 -15.21 -27.67
C GLU A 305 24.51 -14.12 -27.14
N ILE A 306 25.23 -14.38 -26.05
CA ILE A 306 26.09 -13.40 -25.37
C ILE A 306 27.21 -12.84 -26.27
N PRO A 307 27.89 -13.64 -27.11
CA PRO A 307 28.89 -13.10 -28.03
C PRO A 307 28.32 -12.06 -29.01
N GLU A 308 27.13 -12.30 -29.55
CA GLU A 308 26.45 -11.35 -30.45
C GLU A 308 26.01 -10.09 -29.70
N LEU A 309 25.44 -10.27 -28.50
CA LEU A 309 25.07 -9.14 -27.63
C LEU A 309 26.28 -8.26 -27.29
N ILE A 310 27.41 -8.86 -26.92
CA ILE A 310 28.66 -8.13 -26.66
C ILE A 310 29.11 -7.34 -27.88
N SER A 311 29.03 -7.92 -29.08
CA SER A 311 29.38 -7.24 -30.34
C SER A 311 28.52 -6.00 -30.53
N MET A 312 27.20 -6.11 -30.34
CA MET A 312 26.27 -4.99 -30.43
C MET A 312 26.54 -3.92 -29.37
N LEU A 313 26.76 -4.30 -28.11
CA LEU A 313 27.03 -3.36 -27.02
C LEU A 313 28.32 -2.56 -27.25
N LYS A 314 29.36 -3.20 -27.81
CA LYS A 314 30.62 -2.51 -28.15
C LYS A 314 30.48 -1.49 -29.28
N GLN A 315 29.62 -1.79 -30.25
CA GLN A 315 29.39 -0.91 -31.40
C GLN A 315 28.51 0.30 -31.05
N ASN A 316 27.66 0.17 -30.02
CA ASN A 316 26.68 1.20 -29.66
C ASN A 316 27.08 1.96 -28.39
N LYS A 317 27.69 3.14 -28.57
CA LYS A 317 28.05 4.04 -27.46
C LYS A 317 26.86 4.81 -26.85
N LEU A 318 25.67 4.68 -27.43
CA LEU A 318 24.46 5.34 -26.96
C LEU A 318 23.92 4.72 -25.67
N ILE A 319 24.20 3.45 -25.41
CA ILE A 319 23.65 2.73 -24.27
C ILE A 319 24.66 2.59 -23.15
N LYS A 320 24.18 2.76 -21.92
CA LYS A 320 24.91 2.40 -20.70
C LYS A 320 24.25 1.20 -20.04
N VAL A 321 24.97 0.08 -19.96
CA VAL A 321 24.51 -1.11 -19.24
C VAL A 321 24.55 -0.81 -17.74
N ARG A 322 23.41 -0.43 -17.18
CA ARG A 322 23.27 -0.05 -15.78
C ARG A 322 23.30 -1.27 -14.88
N SER A 323 22.61 -2.33 -15.27
CA SER A 323 22.66 -3.62 -14.60
C SER A 323 22.58 -4.80 -15.57
N ILE A 324 23.01 -5.97 -15.09
CA ILE A 324 22.78 -7.28 -15.69
C ILE A 324 22.02 -8.13 -14.67
N PHE A 325 20.99 -8.85 -15.09
CA PHE A 325 20.19 -9.64 -14.16
C PHE A 325 19.59 -10.90 -14.75
N SER A 326 19.24 -11.84 -13.88
CA SER A 326 18.43 -13.02 -14.21
C SER A 326 17.33 -13.20 -13.16
N HIS A 327 16.45 -14.20 -13.34
CA HIS A 327 15.39 -14.57 -12.41
C HIS A 327 15.48 -16.06 -12.04
N LEU A 328 15.48 -16.35 -10.74
CA LEU A 328 15.43 -17.72 -10.24
C LEU A 328 14.04 -18.31 -10.48
N ALA A 329 13.98 -19.56 -10.96
CA ALA A 329 12.72 -20.23 -11.25
C ALA A 329 12.12 -20.91 -10.01
N ALA A 330 12.97 -21.50 -9.16
CA ALA A 330 12.54 -22.39 -8.08
C ALA A 330 13.15 -22.01 -6.72
N SER A 331 13.41 -20.72 -6.51
CA SER A 331 14.04 -20.22 -5.28
C SER A 331 13.25 -20.49 -4.00
N ASP A 332 11.96 -20.84 -4.08
CA ASP A 332 11.10 -21.11 -2.93
C ASP A 332 10.98 -22.60 -2.58
N GLU A 333 11.57 -23.48 -3.39
CA GLU A 333 11.42 -24.94 -3.29
C GLU A 333 12.77 -25.62 -3.04
N THR A 334 12.86 -26.48 -2.01
CA THR A 334 14.11 -27.16 -1.62
C THR A 334 14.50 -28.30 -2.55
N GLU A 335 13.52 -28.89 -3.24
CA GLU A 335 13.77 -29.99 -4.19
C GLU A 335 14.53 -29.53 -5.46
N HIS A 336 14.61 -28.22 -5.68
CA HIS A 336 15.20 -27.62 -6.87
C HIS A 336 16.47 -26.79 -6.56
N ASP A 337 17.13 -27.05 -5.44
CA ASP A 337 18.31 -26.29 -5.01
C ASP A 337 19.49 -26.42 -5.97
N ASN A 338 19.77 -27.63 -6.45
CA ASN A 338 20.82 -27.86 -7.44
C ASN A 338 20.55 -27.09 -8.75
N PHE A 339 19.29 -27.04 -9.17
CA PHE A 339 18.89 -26.27 -10.35
C PHE A 339 19.09 -24.76 -10.11
N THR A 340 18.63 -24.26 -8.97
CA THR A 340 18.78 -22.84 -8.59
C THR A 340 20.26 -22.43 -8.52
N GLN A 341 21.12 -23.29 -7.96
CA GLN A 341 22.56 -23.04 -7.93
C GLN A 341 23.16 -23.00 -9.35
N HIS A 342 22.75 -23.91 -10.24
CA HIS A 342 23.17 -23.88 -11.64
C HIS A 342 22.76 -22.57 -12.36
N GLN A 343 21.57 -22.04 -12.07
CA GLN A 343 21.14 -20.73 -12.58
C GLN A 343 22.07 -19.61 -12.10
N ILE A 344 22.45 -19.62 -10.82
CA ILE A 344 23.33 -18.61 -10.21
C ILE A 344 24.72 -18.66 -10.85
N ASP A 345 25.28 -19.85 -11.03
CA ASP A 345 26.61 -20.04 -11.62
C ASP A 345 26.65 -19.58 -13.08
N THR A 346 25.63 -19.96 -13.86
CA THR A 346 25.46 -19.52 -15.26
C THR A 346 25.38 -18.00 -15.34
N PHE A 347 24.55 -17.38 -14.50
CA PHE A 347 24.41 -15.93 -14.44
C PHE A 347 25.73 -15.23 -14.08
N ALA A 348 26.45 -15.72 -13.08
CA ALA A 348 27.73 -15.15 -12.66
C ALA A 348 28.78 -15.19 -13.77
N LYS A 349 28.88 -16.32 -14.48
CA LYS A 349 29.77 -16.48 -15.64
C LYS A 349 29.43 -15.48 -16.74
N THR A 350 28.17 -15.42 -17.17
CA THR A 350 27.73 -14.50 -18.22
C THR A 350 27.94 -13.03 -17.86
N CYS A 351 27.70 -12.65 -16.60
CA CYS A 351 27.97 -11.28 -16.14
C CYS A 351 29.45 -10.91 -16.28
N ASN A 352 30.36 -11.83 -15.95
CA ASN A 352 31.80 -11.58 -16.05
C ASN A 352 32.24 -11.41 -17.50
N GLU A 353 31.72 -12.23 -18.42
CA GLU A 353 31.99 -12.12 -19.87
C GLU A 353 31.56 -10.74 -20.42
N ILE A 354 30.34 -10.32 -20.09
CA ILE A 354 29.81 -9.01 -20.53
C ILE A 354 30.63 -7.87 -19.90
N ALA A 355 30.89 -7.91 -18.60
CA ALA A 355 31.64 -6.85 -17.89
C ALA A 355 33.07 -6.67 -18.44
N GLN A 356 33.78 -7.78 -18.68
CA GLN A 356 35.10 -7.75 -19.30
C GLN A 356 35.06 -7.13 -20.71
N ALA A 357 34.02 -7.45 -21.48
CA ALA A 357 33.92 -6.98 -22.85
C ALA A 357 33.56 -5.48 -22.94
N ILE A 358 32.68 -4.97 -22.07
CA ILE A 358 32.29 -3.54 -22.09
C ILE A 358 33.25 -2.63 -21.31
N GLY A 359 34.19 -3.21 -20.54
CA GLY A 359 35.27 -2.47 -19.86
C GLY A 359 34.89 -1.83 -18.52
N TYR A 360 33.74 -2.20 -17.94
CA TYR A 360 33.32 -1.79 -16.60
C TYR A 360 32.37 -2.84 -16.00
N THR A 361 32.05 -2.72 -14.71
CA THR A 361 31.19 -3.65 -13.99
C THR A 361 29.80 -3.05 -13.75
N PRO A 362 28.75 -3.50 -14.47
CA PRO A 362 27.37 -3.15 -14.17
C PRO A 362 26.92 -3.73 -12.82
N ILE A 363 25.83 -3.20 -12.27
CA ILE A 363 25.16 -3.79 -11.10
C ILE A 363 24.68 -5.20 -11.48
N ARG A 364 24.94 -6.22 -10.67
CA ARG A 364 24.42 -7.58 -10.88
C ARG A 364 23.36 -7.93 -9.86
N HIS A 365 22.27 -8.55 -10.30
CA HIS A 365 21.20 -9.00 -9.42
C HIS A 365 20.44 -10.22 -9.93
N ILE A 366 20.16 -11.18 -9.06
CA ILE A 366 19.40 -12.39 -9.44
C ILE A 366 18.34 -12.79 -8.41
N LEU A 367 18.52 -12.40 -7.13
CA LEU A 367 17.63 -12.84 -6.06
C LEU A 367 16.29 -12.11 -6.11
N ASN A 368 15.22 -12.91 -6.15
CA ASN A 368 13.87 -12.52 -5.75
C ASN A 368 13.71 -12.73 -4.21
N THR A 369 12.49 -12.61 -3.68
CA THR A 369 12.21 -12.80 -2.23
C THR A 369 12.78 -14.11 -1.68
N GLY A 370 12.44 -15.27 -2.26
CA GLY A 370 12.95 -16.57 -1.80
C GLY A 370 14.48 -16.70 -1.96
N GLY A 371 15.03 -16.10 -3.02
CA GLY A 371 16.47 -15.98 -3.21
C GLY A 371 17.18 -15.25 -2.07
N ILE A 372 16.63 -14.13 -1.60
CA ILE A 372 17.20 -13.35 -0.48
C ILE A 372 17.28 -14.22 0.78
N GLU A 373 16.22 -14.99 1.04
CA GLU A 373 16.11 -15.82 2.25
C GLU A 373 17.03 -17.04 2.24
N ARG A 374 17.21 -17.66 1.08
CA ARG A 374 17.84 -18.99 0.97
C ARG A 374 19.24 -18.99 0.36
N TYR A 375 19.60 -17.94 -0.38
CA TYR A 375 20.86 -17.85 -1.12
C TYR A 375 21.65 -16.57 -0.79
N PRO A 376 22.00 -16.32 0.49
CA PRO A 376 22.67 -15.08 0.92
C PRO A 376 24.06 -14.87 0.29
N ASN A 377 24.67 -15.93 -0.25
CA ASN A 377 25.94 -15.85 -0.96
C ASN A 377 25.81 -15.28 -2.37
N ALA A 378 24.61 -15.30 -2.95
CA ALA A 378 24.32 -14.86 -4.32
C ALA A 378 23.61 -13.49 -4.38
N GLN A 379 23.79 -12.64 -3.36
CA GLN A 379 23.20 -11.29 -3.33
C GLN A 379 23.78 -10.34 -4.40
N PHE A 380 25.02 -10.60 -4.85
CA PHE A 380 25.77 -9.74 -5.77
C PHE A 380 25.71 -8.27 -5.34
N ASP A 381 25.23 -7.37 -6.21
CA ASP A 381 25.27 -5.93 -6.00
C ASP A 381 23.87 -5.35 -5.68
N MET A 382 22.80 -6.09 -6.01
CA MET A 382 21.42 -5.70 -5.74
C MET A 382 20.51 -6.93 -5.60
N VAL A 383 19.45 -6.82 -4.80
CA VAL A 383 18.38 -7.82 -4.70
C VAL A 383 17.03 -7.22 -5.07
N ARG A 384 16.07 -8.07 -5.43
CA ARG A 384 14.71 -7.64 -5.83
C ARG A 384 13.67 -8.19 -4.87
N LEU A 385 13.16 -7.33 -3.98
CA LEU A 385 12.16 -7.67 -2.98
C LEU A 385 10.75 -7.44 -3.52
N GLY A 386 9.99 -8.54 -3.68
CA GLY A 386 8.62 -8.52 -4.16
C GLY A 386 7.63 -8.83 -3.05
N ILE A 387 7.05 -10.03 -3.08
CA ILE A 387 5.95 -10.41 -2.17
C ILE A 387 6.33 -10.39 -0.68
N GLY A 388 7.61 -10.56 -0.36
CA GLY A 388 8.11 -10.48 1.02
C GLY A 388 7.83 -9.12 1.65
N LEU A 389 7.82 -8.06 0.85
CA LEU A 389 7.44 -6.72 1.28
C LEU A 389 6.01 -6.69 1.86
N TYR A 390 5.11 -7.53 1.31
CA TYR A 390 3.69 -7.60 1.68
C TYR A 390 3.39 -8.66 2.75
N GLY A 391 4.42 -9.20 3.40
CA GLY A 391 4.27 -10.10 4.52
C GLY A 391 4.14 -11.57 4.14
N ILE A 392 4.50 -11.93 2.91
CA ILE A 392 4.37 -13.29 2.40
C ILE A 392 5.76 -13.87 2.18
N SER A 393 6.03 -15.01 2.82
CA SER A 393 7.25 -15.79 2.63
C SER A 393 6.95 -17.29 2.62
N SER A 394 7.81 -18.06 1.94
CA SER A 394 7.84 -19.52 1.98
C SER A 394 8.55 -20.01 3.25
N THR A 395 9.59 -19.32 3.71
CA THR A 395 10.47 -19.77 4.81
C THR A 395 10.41 -18.94 6.10
N GLN A 396 10.03 -17.66 6.03
CA GLN A 396 10.10 -16.68 7.13
C GLN A 396 8.72 -16.22 7.63
N LYS A 397 7.71 -17.10 7.59
CA LYS A 397 6.30 -16.76 7.88
C LYS A 397 6.11 -16.11 9.26
N ASP A 398 6.87 -16.52 10.27
CA ASP A 398 6.74 -16.01 11.64
C ASP A 398 7.51 -14.69 11.89
N LYS A 399 8.29 -14.21 10.91
CA LYS A 399 9.09 -12.97 11.02
C LYS A 399 8.46 -11.80 10.28
N LEU A 400 7.62 -12.11 9.29
CA LEU A 400 6.94 -11.12 8.48
C LEU A 400 5.56 -10.79 9.06
N LEU A 401 5.15 -9.54 8.87
CA LEU A 401 3.83 -9.07 9.28
C LEU A 401 2.93 -8.96 8.04
N PRO A 402 1.68 -9.45 8.11
CA PRO A 402 0.74 -9.28 7.01
C PRO A 402 0.49 -7.79 6.77
N VAL A 403 0.60 -7.38 5.51
CA VAL A 403 0.38 -5.98 5.12
C VAL A 403 -1.09 -5.73 4.79
N SER A 404 -1.77 -6.69 4.18
CA SER A 404 -3.11 -6.49 3.63
C SER A 404 -4.17 -7.29 4.39
N THR A 405 -5.27 -6.63 4.75
CA THR A 405 -6.43 -7.23 5.41
C THR A 405 -7.70 -6.87 4.65
N LEU A 406 -8.39 -7.87 4.10
CA LEU A 406 -9.65 -7.69 3.36
C LEU A 406 -10.83 -7.89 4.30
N LYS A 407 -11.63 -6.85 4.48
CA LYS A 407 -12.80 -6.83 5.35
C LYS A 407 -14.06 -6.41 4.60
N SER A 408 -15.18 -6.84 5.12
CA SER A 408 -16.50 -6.39 4.70
C SER A 408 -17.42 -6.21 5.92
N ARG A 409 -18.67 -5.80 5.68
CA ARG A 409 -19.69 -5.68 6.72
C ARG A 409 -20.96 -6.41 6.32
N ILE A 410 -21.65 -6.98 7.31
CA ILE A 410 -22.93 -7.64 7.10
C ILE A 410 -23.96 -6.63 6.57
N ILE A 411 -24.64 -6.97 5.48
CA ILE A 411 -25.67 -6.13 4.87
C ILE A 411 -27.07 -6.71 5.01
N GLN A 412 -27.16 -7.99 5.36
CA GLN A 412 -28.42 -8.66 5.60
C GLN A 412 -28.20 -9.89 6.48
N VAL A 413 -29.08 -10.08 7.46
CA VAL A 413 -29.19 -11.32 8.25
C VAL A 413 -30.53 -11.98 7.91
N LYS A 414 -30.53 -13.29 7.67
CA LYS A 414 -31.73 -14.10 7.45
C LYS A 414 -31.70 -15.36 8.31
N HIS A 415 -32.86 -15.78 8.80
CA HIS A 415 -33.04 -17.07 9.44
C HIS A 415 -33.80 -17.98 8.50
N LEU A 416 -33.17 -19.07 8.10
CA LEU A 416 -33.73 -20.05 7.18
C LEU A 416 -34.01 -21.36 7.92
N THR A 417 -35.08 -22.01 7.50
CA THR A 417 -35.56 -23.31 7.96
C THR A 417 -35.01 -24.44 7.08
N GLU A 418 -35.04 -25.66 7.59
CA GLU A 418 -34.61 -26.84 6.85
C GLU A 418 -35.41 -27.00 5.54
N GLY A 419 -34.71 -27.33 4.44
CA GLY A 419 -35.29 -27.47 3.10
C GLY A 419 -35.21 -26.21 2.24
N GLU A 420 -34.95 -25.04 2.83
CA GLU A 420 -34.71 -23.80 2.08
C GLU A 420 -33.37 -23.83 1.33
N THR A 421 -33.25 -22.95 0.32
CA THR A 421 -32.07 -22.91 -0.55
C THR A 421 -31.57 -21.49 -0.82
N ILE A 422 -30.27 -21.34 -1.05
CA ILE A 422 -29.57 -20.06 -1.15
C ILE A 422 -28.79 -19.96 -2.47
N GLY A 423 -28.87 -18.78 -3.09
CA GLY A 423 -28.04 -18.38 -4.22
C GLY A 423 -28.34 -19.09 -5.54
N TYR A 424 -27.50 -18.81 -6.54
CA TYR A 424 -27.67 -19.34 -7.89
C TYR A 424 -27.73 -20.86 -7.94
N SER A 425 -28.63 -21.37 -8.79
CA SER A 425 -28.88 -22.81 -8.97
C SER A 425 -29.24 -23.55 -7.68
N ARG A 426 -29.71 -22.83 -6.65
CA ARG A 426 -30.14 -23.40 -5.36
C ARG A 426 -29.05 -24.29 -4.72
N LYS A 427 -27.78 -23.93 -4.92
CA LYS A 427 -26.63 -24.75 -4.48
C LYS A 427 -26.39 -24.71 -2.97
N GLY A 428 -26.75 -23.62 -2.29
CA GLY A 428 -26.73 -23.59 -0.83
C GLY A 428 -27.96 -24.31 -0.31
N LYS A 429 -27.81 -25.50 0.25
CA LYS A 429 -28.91 -26.28 0.81
C LYS A 429 -28.91 -26.13 2.33
N VAL A 430 -30.05 -25.74 2.90
CA VAL A 430 -30.23 -25.60 4.33
C VAL A 430 -30.71 -26.93 4.90
N THR A 431 -29.89 -27.60 5.71
CA THR A 431 -30.19 -28.92 6.31
C THR A 431 -30.53 -28.85 7.80
N ARG A 432 -30.55 -27.65 8.38
CA ARG A 432 -30.92 -27.34 9.76
C ARG A 432 -31.34 -25.87 9.85
N PRO A 433 -32.05 -25.42 10.90
CA PRO A 433 -32.23 -23.99 11.15
C PRO A 433 -30.89 -23.26 11.07
N THR A 434 -30.78 -22.33 10.12
CA THR A 434 -29.51 -21.71 9.72
C THR A 434 -29.64 -20.20 9.74
N THR A 435 -28.68 -19.52 10.38
CA THR A 435 -28.56 -18.06 10.27
C THR A 435 -27.60 -17.74 9.13
N VAL A 436 -28.11 -17.11 8.09
CA VAL A 436 -27.36 -16.74 6.89
C VAL A 436 -27.11 -15.25 6.90
N ILE A 437 -25.85 -14.87 6.73
CA ILE A 437 -25.46 -13.48 6.56
C ILE A 437 -25.02 -13.22 5.13
N THR A 438 -25.30 -12.03 4.63
CA THR A 438 -24.85 -11.58 3.31
C THR A 438 -23.85 -10.44 3.46
N ILE A 439 -22.75 -10.50 2.71
CA ILE A 439 -21.75 -9.44 2.61
C ILE A 439 -21.58 -8.96 1.15
N PRO A 440 -21.31 -7.66 0.93
CA PRO A 440 -21.21 -7.03 -0.39
C PRO A 440 -19.81 -7.20 -0.98
N ILE A 441 -19.42 -8.45 -1.18
CA ILE A 441 -18.22 -8.82 -1.93
C ILE A 441 -18.53 -10.06 -2.77
N GLY A 442 -18.19 -10.00 -4.05
CA GLY A 442 -18.36 -11.12 -4.96
C GLY A 442 -17.17 -11.33 -5.89
N TYR A 443 -17.37 -12.14 -6.92
CA TYR A 443 -16.27 -12.47 -7.84
C TYR A 443 -15.80 -11.29 -8.69
N ALA A 444 -16.61 -10.24 -8.87
CA ALA A 444 -16.19 -9.01 -9.55
C ALA A 444 -15.23 -8.15 -8.70
N ASP A 445 -15.22 -8.39 -7.39
CA ASP A 445 -14.34 -7.73 -6.43
C ASP A 445 -13.03 -8.50 -6.21
N GLY A 446 -12.93 -9.73 -6.72
CA GLY A 446 -11.79 -10.63 -6.53
C GLY A 446 -12.07 -11.83 -5.64
N LEU A 447 -13.27 -11.97 -5.06
CA LEU A 447 -13.62 -13.15 -4.28
C LEU A 447 -13.94 -14.33 -5.21
N ASN A 448 -12.93 -15.15 -5.49
CA ASN A 448 -13.01 -16.23 -6.47
C ASN A 448 -14.20 -17.18 -6.17
N ARG A 449 -15.00 -17.44 -7.22
CA ARG A 449 -16.22 -18.26 -7.13
C ARG A 449 -15.98 -19.69 -6.65
N LYS A 450 -14.76 -20.24 -6.78
CA LYS A 450 -14.38 -21.55 -6.22
C LYS A 450 -14.48 -21.60 -4.69
N LEU A 451 -14.48 -20.45 -3.99
CA LEU A 451 -14.70 -20.38 -2.54
C LEU A 451 -16.16 -20.62 -2.11
N SER A 452 -17.06 -20.95 -3.04
CA SER A 452 -18.47 -21.23 -2.78
C SER A 452 -18.69 -22.51 -1.97
N ASN A 453 -19.90 -22.68 -1.43
CA ASN A 453 -20.40 -23.94 -0.84
C ASN A 453 -19.47 -24.54 0.23
N GLY A 454 -18.91 -23.69 1.10
CA GLY A 454 -18.17 -24.10 2.28
C GLY A 454 -16.67 -24.29 2.08
N ILE A 455 -16.17 -24.10 0.85
CA ILE A 455 -14.73 -24.11 0.56
C ILE A 455 -14.08 -22.88 1.20
N GLY A 456 -14.66 -21.70 1.00
CA GLY A 456 -14.23 -20.47 1.67
C GLY A 456 -14.69 -20.41 3.12
N LYS A 457 -13.85 -19.82 3.97
CA LYS A 457 -14.15 -19.52 5.38
C LYS A 457 -13.79 -18.07 5.69
N MET A 458 -14.59 -17.42 6.52
CA MET A 458 -14.40 -16.01 6.90
C MET A 458 -14.58 -15.85 8.42
N LEU A 459 -13.93 -14.85 9.01
CA LEU A 459 -14.02 -14.60 10.45
C LEU A 459 -15.18 -13.65 10.75
N VAL A 460 -16.07 -14.06 11.65
CA VAL A 460 -17.19 -13.25 12.16
C VAL A 460 -17.19 -13.34 13.68
N LYS A 461 -17.06 -12.21 14.37
CA LYS A 461 -16.97 -12.14 15.85
C LYS A 461 -16.01 -13.19 16.46
N GLY A 462 -14.83 -13.33 15.86
CA GLY A 462 -13.78 -14.25 16.32
C GLY A 462 -14.00 -15.74 15.97
N LYS A 463 -15.06 -16.09 15.24
CA LYS A 463 -15.32 -17.47 14.79
C LYS A 463 -15.20 -17.59 13.27
N LEU A 464 -14.49 -18.61 12.80
CA LEU A 464 -14.41 -18.93 11.38
C LEU A 464 -15.67 -19.68 10.94
N VAL A 465 -16.34 -19.14 9.92
CA VAL A 465 -17.60 -19.66 9.39
C VAL A 465 -17.53 -19.87 7.88
N PRO A 466 -18.17 -20.93 7.35
CA PRO A 466 -18.08 -21.28 5.94
C PRO A 466 -19.02 -20.43 5.06
N THR A 467 -18.64 -20.23 3.80
CA THR A 467 -19.58 -19.76 2.77
C THR A 467 -20.71 -20.77 2.58
N ILE A 468 -21.88 -20.31 2.16
CA ILE A 468 -23.01 -21.19 1.81
C ILE A 468 -23.64 -20.73 0.50
N GLY A 469 -23.83 -21.67 -0.43
CA GLY A 469 -24.29 -21.35 -1.78
C GLY A 469 -23.19 -20.81 -2.68
N ASN A 470 -23.61 -20.44 -3.90
CA ASN A 470 -22.70 -19.89 -4.90
C ASN A 470 -22.44 -18.41 -4.63
N ILE A 471 -21.16 -18.03 -4.64
CA ILE A 471 -20.73 -16.63 -4.67
C ILE A 471 -21.27 -15.98 -5.95
N SER A 472 -21.88 -14.81 -5.76
CA SER A 472 -22.47 -13.99 -6.83
C SER A 472 -21.49 -12.92 -7.30
N MET A 473 -21.91 -12.10 -8.27
CA MET A 473 -21.04 -11.06 -8.85
C MET A 473 -20.55 -10.07 -7.79
N ASP A 474 -21.47 -9.60 -6.94
CA ASP A 474 -21.22 -8.51 -5.99
C ASP A 474 -21.50 -8.91 -4.53
N THR A 475 -21.94 -10.15 -4.27
CA THR A 475 -22.31 -10.59 -2.92
C THR A 475 -21.92 -12.04 -2.62
N CYS A 476 -21.66 -12.30 -1.35
CA CYS A 476 -21.36 -13.62 -0.79
C CYS A 476 -22.26 -13.89 0.42
N THR A 477 -22.72 -15.14 0.55
CA THR A 477 -23.53 -15.63 1.68
C THR A 477 -22.71 -16.60 2.54
N ILE A 478 -22.86 -16.47 3.86
CA ILE A 478 -22.08 -17.18 4.87
C ILE A 478 -23.03 -17.79 5.91
N ASP A 479 -22.75 -19.01 6.35
CA ASP A 479 -23.48 -19.66 7.45
C ASP A 479 -22.92 -19.19 8.80
N ALA A 480 -23.64 -18.27 9.46
CA ALA A 480 -23.30 -17.73 10.77
C ALA A 480 -24.11 -18.38 11.91
N THR A 481 -24.59 -19.61 11.72
CA THR A 481 -25.39 -20.31 12.73
C THR A 481 -24.64 -20.45 14.06
N GLY A 482 -25.29 -20.09 15.17
CA GLY A 482 -24.70 -20.13 16.51
C GLY A 482 -23.80 -18.92 16.83
N ILE A 483 -23.89 -17.86 16.02
CA ILE A 483 -23.24 -16.57 16.26
C ILE A 483 -24.32 -15.50 16.33
N ASP A 484 -24.31 -14.71 17.41
CA ASP A 484 -25.15 -13.52 17.51
C ASP A 484 -24.57 -12.43 16.60
N VAL A 485 -25.24 -12.14 15.49
CA VAL A 485 -24.76 -11.26 14.42
C VAL A 485 -25.82 -10.23 14.05
N ALA A 486 -25.39 -9.02 13.74
CA ALA A 486 -26.24 -7.92 13.31
C ALA A 486 -25.73 -7.31 11.99
N GLU A 487 -26.62 -6.65 11.26
CA GLU A 487 -26.21 -5.83 10.11
C GLU A 487 -25.21 -4.76 10.56
N GLY A 488 -24.16 -4.56 9.78
CA GLY A 488 -23.05 -3.66 10.09
C GLY A 488 -21.87 -4.33 10.81
N ASP A 489 -22.05 -5.52 11.40
CA ASP A 489 -20.94 -6.28 12.01
C ASP A 489 -19.84 -6.57 10.97
N GLU A 490 -18.59 -6.55 11.42
CA GLU A 490 -17.43 -6.78 10.57
C GLU A 490 -17.25 -8.27 10.23
N VAL A 491 -16.85 -8.52 8.99
CA VAL A 491 -16.44 -9.84 8.49
C VAL A 491 -15.04 -9.71 7.91
N THR A 492 -14.09 -10.50 8.40
CA THR A 492 -12.72 -10.56 7.83
C THR A 492 -12.65 -11.73 6.84
N ILE A 493 -12.31 -11.40 5.59
CA ILE A 493 -12.14 -12.38 4.51
C ILE A 493 -10.74 -12.99 4.57
N PHE A 494 -9.71 -12.14 4.72
CA PHE A 494 -8.35 -12.54 5.07
C PHE A 494 -7.60 -11.39 5.76
N GLY A 495 -6.56 -11.71 6.54
CA GLY A 495 -5.68 -10.78 7.24
C GLY A 495 -4.74 -11.57 8.16
N THR A 496 -4.69 -11.21 9.44
CA THR A 496 -3.99 -12.01 10.45
C THR A 496 -4.67 -13.37 10.68
N ASN A 497 -6.01 -13.42 10.62
CA ASN A 497 -6.80 -14.65 10.70
C ASN A 497 -8.20 -14.44 10.07
N PRO A 498 -8.63 -15.27 9.10
CA PRO A 498 -7.83 -16.27 8.40
C PRO A 498 -6.72 -15.60 7.59
N THR A 499 -5.64 -16.33 7.33
CA THR A 499 -4.52 -15.80 6.56
C THR A 499 -4.78 -15.86 5.06
N ILE A 500 -4.03 -15.09 4.29
CA ILE A 500 -4.10 -15.20 2.83
C ILE A 500 -3.64 -16.58 2.32
N TYR A 501 -2.80 -17.28 3.07
CA TYR A 501 -2.39 -18.65 2.75
C TYR A 501 -3.56 -19.62 2.85
N ASP A 502 -4.47 -19.42 3.81
CA ASP A 502 -5.66 -20.26 3.95
C ASP A 502 -6.58 -20.11 2.74
N VAL A 503 -6.74 -18.88 2.24
CA VAL A 503 -7.51 -18.60 1.02
C VAL A 503 -6.83 -19.19 -0.21
N ALA A 504 -5.52 -19.00 -0.36
CA ALA A 504 -4.76 -19.54 -1.47
C ALA A 504 -4.81 -21.08 -1.50
N LYS A 505 -4.67 -21.73 -0.34
CA LYS A 505 -4.80 -23.18 -0.19
C LYS A 505 -6.20 -23.67 -0.57
N ALA A 506 -7.25 -22.98 -0.13
CA ALA A 506 -8.63 -23.31 -0.49
C ALA A 506 -8.91 -23.16 -2.00
N LEU A 507 -8.13 -22.33 -2.69
CA LEU A 507 -8.21 -22.10 -4.14
C LEU A 507 -7.25 -22.96 -4.96
N GLU A 508 -6.39 -23.75 -4.32
CA GLU A 508 -5.30 -24.50 -4.96
C GLU A 508 -4.39 -23.58 -5.78
N THR A 509 -4.00 -22.45 -5.18
CA THR A 509 -3.14 -21.44 -5.80
C THR A 509 -2.17 -20.82 -4.78
N ILE A 510 -1.51 -19.73 -5.17
CA ILE A 510 -0.53 -18.97 -4.38
C ILE A 510 -1.10 -17.64 -3.87
N PRO A 511 -0.61 -17.12 -2.72
CA PRO A 511 -1.05 -15.82 -2.17
C PRO A 511 -0.93 -14.63 -3.14
N TYR A 512 0.02 -14.68 -4.06
CA TYR A 512 0.19 -13.68 -5.12
C TYR A 512 -1.11 -13.48 -5.92
N GLU A 513 -1.72 -14.57 -6.39
CA GLU A 513 -2.93 -14.50 -7.21
C GLU A 513 -4.10 -13.93 -6.40
N VAL A 514 -4.22 -14.34 -5.13
CA VAL A 514 -5.25 -13.82 -4.22
C VAL A 514 -5.12 -12.30 -4.04
N LEU A 515 -3.91 -11.77 -3.80
CA LEU A 515 -3.72 -10.32 -3.65
C LEU A 515 -3.99 -9.56 -4.96
N THR A 516 -3.43 -10.03 -6.07
CA THR A 516 -3.53 -9.32 -7.36
C THR A 516 -4.93 -9.40 -7.97
N SER A 517 -5.76 -10.36 -7.56
CA SER A 517 -7.13 -10.50 -8.05
C SER A 517 -8.12 -9.54 -7.39
N ILE A 518 -7.74 -8.87 -6.29
CA ILE A 518 -8.60 -7.89 -5.64
C ILE A 518 -8.81 -6.69 -6.57
N SER A 519 -10.03 -6.55 -7.07
CA SER A 519 -10.43 -5.54 -8.05
C SER A 519 -10.21 -4.13 -7.52
N ARG A 520 -9.86 -3.18 -8.40
CA ARG A 520 -9.75 -1.75 -8.07
C ARG A 520 -11.05 -1.14 -7.52
N ARG A 521 -12.20 -1.81 -7.67
CA ARG A 521 -13.49 -1.41 -7.07
C ARG A 521 -13.50 -1.51 -5.54
N VAL A 522 -12.67 -2.41 -4.98
CA VAL A 522 -12.48 -2.52 -3.54
C VAL A 522 -11.62 -1.34 -3.07
N LYS A 523 -12.13 -0.56 -2.12
CA LYS A 523 -11.38 0.59 -1.61
C LYS A 523 -10.15 0.13 -0.84
N ARG A 524 -9.00 0.74 -1.10
CA ARG A 524 -7.79 0.57 -0.28
C ARG A 524 -7.79 1.61 0.82
N ILE A 525 -7.49 1.21 2.04
CA ILE A 525 -7.33 2.11 3.19
C ILE A 525 -5.93 1.91 3.73
N TYR A 526 -5.09 2.94 3.68
CA TYR A 526 -3.73 2.90 4.20
C TYR A 526 -3.70 3.47 5.60
N TYR A 527 -3.05 2.78 6.54
CA TYR A 527 -2.95 3.22 7.93
C TYR A 527 -1.58 2.89 8.54
N GLN A 528 -1.19 3.66 9.56
CA GLN A 528 0.08 3.58 10.30
C GLN A 528 -0.17 3.50 11.81
N GLU A 529 -0.22 2.31 12.40
CA GLU A 529 -0.50 2.10 13.84
C GLU A 529 0.41 2.78 14.87
#